data_AF-A0A965KQT5-F1
#
_entry.id   AF-A0A965KQT5-F1
#
_cell.length_a   1.000
_cell.length_b   1.000
_cell.length_c   1.000
_cell.angle_alpha   90.00
_cell.angle_beta   90.00
_cell.angle_gamma   90.00
#
_symmetry.space_group_name_H-M   'P 1'
#
loop_
_entity.id
_entity.type
_entity.pdbx_description
1 polymer ?
#
loop_
_entity_poly.entity_id
_entity_poly.type
_entity_poly.pdbx_seq_one_letter_code
_entity_poly.pdbx_strand_id
1 'polypeptide(L)' 'MKKDYDIVLATQIRGKWWRVDYINKAGVMEFETVEALDSHEAIIIASNILYRRYKSNLEKQVEKKDPSQE' A
#
# COMPACT_ATOMS: atom_id res chain seq x y z
N MET A 1 15.48 -6.03 -0.34
CA MET A 1 14.66 -5.09 0.46
C MET A 1 13.45 -5.83 0.99
N LYS A 2 13.14 -5.71 2.28
CA LYS A 2 11.89 -6.23 2.85
C LYS A 2 10.77 -5.30 2.38
N LYS A 3 9.71 -5.83 1.75
CA LYS A 3 8.57 -5.00 1.32
C LYS A 3 7.76 -4.60 2.57
N ASP A 4 7.31 -3.35 2.64
CA ASP A 4 6.46 -2.84 3.74
C ASP A 4 5.01 -3.33 3.68
N TYR A 5 4.66 -4.03 2.59
CA TYR A 5 3.36 -4.66 2.37
C TYR A 5 3.50 -5.80 1.36
N ASP A 6 2.53 -6.72 1.37
CA ASP A 6 2.41 -7.79 0.38
C ASP A 6 0.98 -7.90 -0.14
N ILE A 7 0.79 -7.87 -1.45
CA ILE A 7 -0.54 -7.95 -2.08
C ILE A 7 -0.95 -9.41 -2.16
N VAL A 8 -2.15 -9.71 -1.65
CA VAL A 8 -2.65 -11.09 -1.55
C VAL A 8 -3.62 -11.39 -2.67
N LEU A 9 -4.60 -10.51 -2.89
CA LEU A 9 -5.71 -10.78 -3.80
C LEU A 9 -6.29 -9.48 -4.36
N ALA A 10 -6.70 -9.51 -5.63
CA ALA A 10 -7.53 -8.49 -6.24
C ALA A 10 -8.86 -9.12 -6.67
N THR A 11 -9.97 -8.64 -6.09
CA THR A 11 -11.32 -9.16 -6.34
C THR A 11 -12.21 -8.05 -6.91
N GLN A 12 -12.86 -8.33 -8.03
CA GLN A 12 -13.87 -7.43 -8.57
C GLN A 12 -15.10 -7.42 -7.66
N ILE A 13 -15.51 -6.23 -7.21
CA ILE A 13 -16.69 -6.05 -6.35
C ILE A 13 -17.92 -5.75 -7.22
N ARG A 14 -17.83 -4.68 -8.01
CA ARG A 14 -18.94 -4.20 -8.85
C ARG A 14 -18.45 -3.31 -9.98
N GLY A 15 -18.76 -3.69 -11.23
CA GLY A 15 -18.35 -2.92 -12.40
C GLY A 15 -16.83 -2.75 -12.42
N LYS A 16 -16.37 -1.51 -12.45
CA LYS A 16 -14.93 -1.19 -12.42
C LYS A 16 -14.33 -1.11 -11.01
N TRP A 17 -15.08 -1.39 -9.95
CA TRP A 17 -14.57 -1.34 -8.58
C TRP A 17 -13.93 -2.66 -8.15
N TRP A 18 -12.69 -2.57 -7.69
CA TRP A 18 -11.86 -3.68 -7.23
C TRP A 18 -11.45 -3.47 -5.77
N ARG A 19 -11.51 -4.55 -4.99
CA ARG A 19 -10.88 -4.64 -3.67
C ARG A 19 -9.53 -5.31 -3.83
N VAL A 20 -8.48 -4.68 -3.32
CA VAL A 20 -7.12 -5.23 -3.30
C VAL A 20 -6.70 -5.44 -1.85
N ASP A 21 -6.70 -6.69 -1.42
CA ASP A 21 -6.28 -7.10 -0.08
C ASP A 21 -4.76 -7.20 -0.01
N TYR A 22 -4.18 -6.66 1.07
CA TYR A 22 -2.74 -6.71 1.32
C TYR A 22 -2.44 -6.91 2.81
N ILE A 23 -1.28 -7.47 3.11
CA ILE A 23 -0.75 -7.59 4.48
C ILE A 23 0.25 -6.45 4.68
N ASN A 24 0.06 -5.62 5.71
CA ASN A 24 0.98 -4.54 6.04
C ASN A 24 2.24 -5.05 6.79
N LYS A 25 3.22 -4.17 7.02
CA LYS A 25 4.45 -4.50 7.76
C LYS A 25 4.23 -5.07 9.18
N ALA A 26 3.07 -4.82 9.79
CA ALA A 26 2.69 -5.34 11.10
C ALA A 26 2.00 -6.71 11.02
N GLY A 27 1.85 -7.28 9.83
CA GLY A 27 1.17 -8.56 9.61
C GLY A 27 -0.35 -8.46 9.60
N VAL A 28 -0.91 -7.25 9.58
CA VAL A 28 -2.37 -7.02 9.58
C VAL A 28 -2.88 -6.98 8.14
N MET A 29 -3.98 -7.70 7.88
CA MET A 29 -4.69 -7.65 6.60
C MET A 29 -5.51 -6.36 6.50
N GLU A 30 -5.25 -5.59 5.46
CA GLU A 30 -5.95 -4.36 5.08
C GLU A 30 -6.36 -4.46 3.60
N PHE A 31 -7.09 -3.46 3.11
CA PHE A 31 -7.48 -3.42 1.70
C PHE A 31 -7.55 -1.98 1.16
N GLU A 32 -7.29 -1.86 -0.14
CA GLU A 32 -7.64 -0.67 -0.91
C GLU A 32 -8.85 -0.96 -1.79
N THR A 33 -9.68 0.04 -2.04
CA THR A 33 -10.73 -0.02 -3.07
C THR A 33 -10.35 0.94 -4.19
N VAL A 34 -10.24 0.42 -5.41
CA VAL A 34 -9.77 1.18 -6.58
C VAL A 34 -10.69 0.94 -7.77
N GLU A 35 -10.77 1.93 -8.67
CA GLU A 35 -11.40 1.75 -9.97
C GLU A 35 -10.36 1.23 -10.97
N ALA A 36 -10.65 0.15 -11.69
CA ALA A 36 -9.78 -0.48 -12.68
C ALA A 36 -10.57 -1.33 -13.69
N LEU A 37 -10.00 -1.55 -14.87
CA LEU A 37 -10.55 -2.37 -15.95
C LEU A 37 -10.34 -3.86 -15.70
N ASP A 38 -9.23 -4.23 -15.08
CA ASP A 38 -8.89 -5.61 -14.73
C ASP A 38 -8.12 -5.71 -13.40
N SER A 39 -7.84 -6.95 -12.97
CA SER A 39 -7.14 -7.23 -11.72
C SER A 39 -5.70 -6.74 -11.73
N HIS A 40 -5.04 -6.74 -12.89
CA HIS A 40 -3.65 -6.32 -13.01
C HIS A 40 -3.52 -4.81 -12.81
N GLU A 41 -4.40 -4.03 -13.45
CA GLU A 41 -4.49 -2.59 -13.25
C GLU A 41 -4.84 -2.24 -11.79
N ALA A 42 -5.79 -2.97 -11.18
CA ALA A 42 -6.13 -2.79 -9.76
C ALA A 42 -4.91 -2.95 -8.85
N ILE A 43 -4.09 -3.99 -9.08
CA ILE A 43 -2.86 -4.26 -8.32
C ILE A 43 -1.84 -3.14 -8.52
N ILE A 44 -1.66 -2.61 -9.73
CA ILE A 44 -0.73 -1.52 -10.01
C ILE A 44 -1.16 -0.24 -9.28
N ILE A 45 -2.44 0.13 -9.36
CA ILE A 45 -2.97 1.32 -8.71
C ILE A 45 -2.83 1.21 -7.19
N ALA A 46 -3.23 0.08 -6.60
CA ALA A 46 -3.07 -0.18 -5.17
C ALA A 46 -1.59 -0.13 -4.76
N SER A 47 -0.70 -0.75 -5.53
CA SER A 47 0.75 -0.70 -5.27
C SER A 47 1.28 0.73 -5.24
N ASN A 48 0.85 1.60 -6.16
CA ASN A 48 1.26 3.00 -6.19
C ASN A 48 0.72 3.81 -4.99
N ILE A 49 -0.49 3.51 -4.52
CA ILE A 49 -1.06 4.09 -3.29
C ILE A 49 -0.20 3.67 -2.09
N LEU A 50 0.04 2.37 -1.94
CA LEU A 50 0.79 1.81 -0.81
C LEU A 50 2.24 2.30 -0.79
N TYR A 51 2.91 2.31 -1.94
CA TYR A 51 4.27 2.84 -2.06
C TYR A 51 4.38 4.27 -1.53
N ARG A 52 3.45 5.16 -1.93
CA ARG A 52 3.43 6.55 -1.42
C ARG A 52 3.17 6.61 0.09
N ARG A 53 2.24 5.80 0.60
CA ARG A 53 1.91 5.74 2.03
C ARG A 53 3.13 5.31 2.86
N TYR A 54 3.81 4.23 2.48
CA TYR A 54 4.95 3.73 3.23
C TYR A 54 6.22 4.57 3.04
N LYS A 55 6.46 5.12 1.83
CA LYS A 55 7.56 6.05 1.60
C LYS A 55 7.40 7.36 2.40
N SER A 56 6.21 7.97 2.39
CA SER A 56 5.96 9.18 3.18
C SER A 56 6.10 8.91 4.69
N ASN A 57 5.70 7.73 5.16
CA ASN A 57 5.91 7.34 6.55
C ASN A 57 7.39 7.12 6.88
N LEU A 58 8.21 6.65 5.93
CA LEU A 58 9.66 6.53 6.11
C LEU A 58 10.30 7.93 6.24
N GLU A 59 9.96 8.87 5.37
CA GLU A 59 10.46 10.24 5.41
C GLU A 59 10.11 10.94 6.74
N LYS A 60 8.86 10.80 7.21
CA LYS A 60 8.43 11.29 8.53
C LYS A 60 9.17 10.64 9.71
N GLN A 61 9.58 9.38 9.58
CA GLN A 61 10.37 8.70 10.61
C GLN A 61 11.84 9.14 10.59
N VAL A 62 12.38 9.46 9.40
CA VAL A 62 13.75 9.98 9.25
C VAL A 62 13.85 11.39 9.83
N GLU A 63 12.89 12.27 9.57
CA GLU A 63 12.85 13.62 10.18
C GLU A 63 12.77 13.59 11.72
N LYS A 64 12.01 12.64 12.29
CA LYS A 64 11.93 12.46 13.75
C LYS A 64 13.17 11.83 14.37
N LYS A 65 14.03 11.22 13.57
CA LYS A 65 15.25 10.52 14.00
C LYS A 65 16.51 11.33 13.73
N ASP A 66 16.40 12.64 13.58
CA ASP A 66 17.56 13.54 13.60
C ASP A 66 17.72 14.18 15.00
N PRO A 67 18.29 13.46 16.00
CA PRO A 67 18.72 14.03 17.26
C PRO A 67 20.14 14.62 17.15
N SER A 68 20.66 14.91 15.94
CA SER A 68 21.95 15.61 15.80
C SER A 68 21.91 17.09 16.23
N GLN A 69 20.84 17.50 16.94
CA GLN A 69 20.72 18.78 17.62
C GLN A 69 20.54 18.68 19.16
N GLU A 70 20.77 17.52 19.78
CA GLU A 70 20.99 17.43 21.24
C GLU A 70 22.45 17.08 21.60
#